data_AF-A0A846UR68-F1
#
_entry.id   AF-A0A846UR68-F1
#
_cell.length_a   1.000
_cell.length_b   1.000
_cell.length_c   1.000
_cell.angle_alpha   90.00
_cell.angle_beta   90.00
_cell.angle_gamma   90.00
#
_symmetry.space_group_name_H-M   'P 1'
#
loop_
_entity.id
_entity.type
_entity.pdbx_description
1 polymer ?
#
loop_
_entity_poly.entity_id
_entity_poly.type
_entity_poly.pdbx_seq_one_letter_code
_entity_poly.pdbx_strand_id
1 'polypeptide(L)'
;MNSLRNFYLLRAIAAFAWVALAFLSAAAPALVVGALLVIYPAWDALANVIDARRSGGLQVNPGQKFNAVTSIVTAACMAVAFALHGNAGGVLVFGIWALLAGLFQLAVGIRRRKLGGQVFMMISGAQSALAGVIFTVKSFGTAPTIAELAPYAAFGGLYFLLSALWLTFKRQRTEVAMDLSGR
;
A
#
# COMPACT_ATOMS: atom_id res chain seq x y z
N MET A 1 -18.31 12.45 2.70
CA MET A 1 -17.99 11.12 3.28
C MET A 1 -18.12 9.96 2.29
N ASN A 2 -19.17 9.89 1.46
CA ASN A 2 -19.35 8.81 0.47
C ASN A 2 -18.18 8.68 -0.53
N SER A 3 -17.61 9.80 -0.99
CA SER A 3 -16.45 9.80 -1.92
C SER A 3 -15.21 9.13 -1.31
N LEU A 4 -14.89 9.40 -0.03
CA LEU A 4 -13.73 8.83 0.65
C LEU A 4 -13.92 7.35 0.99
N ARG A 5 -15.12 6.96 1.45
CA ARG A 5 -15.49 5.55 1.66
C ARG A 5 -15.33 4.75 0.36
N ASN A 6 -15.92 5.23 -0.73
CA ASN A 6 -15.86 4.56 -2.03
C ASN A 6 -14.43 4.49 -2.56
N PHE A 7 -13.61 5.51 -2.28
CA PHE A 7 -12.19 5.48 -2.62
C PHE A 7 -11.43 4.41 -1.84
N TYR A 8 -11.63 4.29 -0.53
CA TYR A 8 -11.02 3.21 0.26
C TYR A 8 -11.50 1.81 -0.16
N LEU A 9 -12.78 1.64 -0.52
CA LEU A 9 -13.25 0.38 -1.12
C LEU A 9 -12.54 0.07 -2.43
N LEU A 10 -12.39 1.05 -3.32
CA LEU A 10 -11.66 0.89 -4.58
C LEU A 10 -10.21 0.44 -4.33
N ARG A 11 -9.54 1.05 -3.34
CA ARG A 11 -8.17 0.67 -2.95
C ARG A 11 -8.11 -0.76 -2.40
N ALA A 12 -9.07 -1.16 -1.59
CA ALA A 12 -9.16 -2.52 -1.06
C ALA A 12 -9.39 -3.55 -2.18
N ILE A 13 -10.33 -3.29 -3.09
CA ILE A 13 -10.64 -4.16 -4.25
C ILE A 13 -9.40 -4.31 -5.14
N ALA A 14 -8.73 -3.21 -5.46
CA ALA A 14 -7.52 -3.25 -6.28
C ALA A 14 -6.39 -4.05 -5.60
N ALA A 15 -6.21 -3.90 -4.28
CA ALA A 15 -5.22 -4.68 -3.53
C ALA A 15 -5.55 -6.18 -3.54
N PHE A 16 -6.80 -6.56 -3.27
CA PHE A 16 -7.21 -7.97 -3.30
C PHE A 16 -7.20 -8.57 -4.70
N ALA A 17 -7.55 -7.79 -5.73
CA ALA A 17 -7.41 -8.21 -7.11
C ALA A 17 -5.94 -8.47 -7.46
N TRP A 18 -5.04 -7.59 -7.03
CA TRP A 18 -3.60 -7.80 -7.22
C TRP A 18 -3.11 -9.06 -6.50
N VAL A 19 -3.54 -9.28 -5.25
CA VAL A 19 -3.24 -10.50 -4.47
C VAL A 19 -3.71 -11.75 -5.20
N ALA A 20 -4.95 -11.75 -5.70
CA ALA A 20 -5.49 -12.87 -6.48
C ALA A 20 -4.65 -13.12 -7.74
N LEU A 21 -4.33 -12.07 -8.50
CA LEU A 21 -3.49 -12.17 -9.70
C LEU A 21 -2.08 -12.69 -9.38
N ALA A 22 -1.49 -12.28 -8.25
CA ALA A 22 -0.19 -12.75 -7.82
C ALA A 22 -0.19 -14.27 -7.55
N PHE A 23 -1.21 -14.79 -6.87
CA PHE A 23 -1.35 -16.23 -6.66
C PHE A 23 -1.61 -17.00 -7.96
N LEU A 24 -2.46 -16.46 -8.85
CA LEU A 24 -2.76 -17.08 -10.14
C LEU A 24 -1.58 -17.06 -11.12
N SER A 25 -0.59 -16.19 -10.90
CA SER A 25 0.55 -16.00 -11.80
C SER A 25 1.80 -16.79 -11.40
N ALA A 26 1.69 -17.77 -10.50
CA ALA A 26 2.83 -18.54 -10.00
C ALA A 26 3.65 -19.25 -11.11
N ALA A 27 3.00 -19.65 -12.21
CA ALA A 27 3.64 -20.25 -13.39
C ALA A 27 3.53 -19.36 -14.65
N ALA A 28 3.25 -18.08 -14.49
CA ALA A 28 3.06 -17.16 -15.61
C ALA A 28 4.41 -16.79 -16.27
N PRO A 29 4.40 -16.38 -17.55
CA PRO A 29 5.59 -15.85 -18.22
C PRO A 29 6.18 -14.65 -17.47
N ALA A 30 7.50 -14.46 -17.57
CA ALA A 30 8.22 -13.37 -16.89
C ALA A 30 7.61 -11.98 -17.16
N LEU A 31 7.09 -11.75 -18.37
CA LEU A 31 6.42 -10.49 -18.72
C LEU A 31 5.20 -10.20 -17.83
N VAL A 32 4.39 -11.23 -17.51
CA VAL A 32 3.20 -11.10 -16.65
C VAL A 32 3.63 -10.78 -15.22
N VAL A 33 4.63 -11.51 -14.70
CA VAL A 33 5.16 -11.28 -13.35
C VAL A 33 5.75 -9.86 -13.23
N GLY A 34 6.58 -9.46 -14.20
CA GLY A 34 7.15 -8.11 -14.24
C GLY A 34 6.09 -7.02 -14.32
N ALA A 35 5.06 -7.22 -15.16
CA ALA A 35 3.93 -6.29 -15.26
C ALA A 35 3.19 -6.16 -13.92
N LEU A 36 2.90 -7.26 -13.23
CA LEU A 36 2.26 -7.23 -11.92
C LEU A 36 3.12 -6.55 -10.85
N LEU A 37 4.43 -6.77 -10.85
CA LEU A 37 5.34 -6.09 -9.93
C LEU A 37 5.35 -4.57 -10.13
N VAL A 38 5.25 -4.11 -11.38
CA VAL A 38 5.22 -2.67 -11.71
C VAL A 38 3.83 -2.05 -11.50
N ILE A 39 2.75 -2.79 -11.79
CA ILE A 39 1.38 -2.26 -11.69
C ILE A 39 1.01 -1.90 -10.25
N TYR A 40 1.57 -2.61 -9.27
CA TYR A 40 1.29 -2.36 -7.86
C TYR A 40 1.72 -0.95 -7.38
N PRO A 41 3.01 -0.57 -7.48
CA PRO A 41 3.43 0.79 -7.15
C PRO A 41 2.85 1.84 -8.11
N ALA A 42 2.62 1.51 -9.40
CA ALA A 42 1.97 2.43 -10.33
C ALA A 42 0.52 2.77 -9.89
N TRP A 43 -0.24 1.75 -9.48
CA TRP A 43 -1.58 1.93 -8.92
C TRP A 43 -1.55 2.77 -7.64
N ASP A 44 -0.59 2.52 -6.75
CA ASP A 44 -0.45 3.30 -5.53
C ASP A 44 -0.16 4.78 -5.81
N ALA A 45 0.70 5.07 -6.79
CA ALA A 45 0.95 6.44 -7.24
C ALA A 45 -0.33 7.10 -7.75
N LEU A 46 -1.05 6.44 -8.66
CA LEU A 46 -2.29 6.95 -9.23
C LEU A 46 -3.34 7.22 -8.14
N ALA A 47 -3.49 6.29 -7.20
CA ALA A 47 -4.43 6.43 -6.10
C ALA A 47 -4.08 7.63 -5.20
N ASN A 48 -2.80 7.85 -4.87
CA ASN A 48 -2.40 9.04 -4.10
C ASN A 48 -2.63 10.36 -4.87
N VAL A 49 -2.44 10.38 -6.20
CA VAL A 49 -2.78 11.54 -7.03
C VAL A 49 -4.30 11.79 -7.05
N ILE A 50 -5.12 10.74 -7.18
CA ILE A 50 -6.58 10.85 -7.14
C ILE A 50 -7.04 11.39 -5.79
N ASP A 51 -6.50 10.87 -4.68
CA ASP A 51 -6.83 11.33 -3.33
C ASP A 51 -6.47 12.81 -3.13
N ALA A 52 -5.25 13.20 -3.52
CA ALA A 52 -4.83 14.59 -3.46
C ALA A 52 -5.75 15.51 -4.29
N ARG A 53 -6.09 15.13 -5.53
CA ARG A 53 -7.00 15.91 -6.39
C ARG A 53 -8.39 16.10 -5.77
N ARG A 54 -8.91 15.08 -5.07
CA ARG A 54 -10.19 15.16 -4.35
C ARG A 54 -10.11 16.00 -3.08
N SER A 55 -8.90 16.27 -2.59
CA SER A 55 -8.62 16.93 -1.32
C SER A 55 -7.92 18.28 -1.48
N GLY A 56 -8.08 18.97 -2.62
CA GLY A 56 -7.53 20.32 -2.86
C GLY A 56 -6.20 20.35 -3.63
N GLY A 57 -5.72 19.22 -4.14
CA GLY A 57 -4.54 19.10 -5.01
C GLY A 57 -3.25 18.70 -4.28
N LEU A 58 -2.20 18.41 -5.05
CA LEU A 58 -0.92 17.92 -4.51
C LEU A 58 -0.13 18.95 -3.71
N GLN A 59 -0.38 20.26 -3.92
CA GLN A 59 0.34 21.31 -3.19
C GLN A 59 -0.08 21.41 -1.73
N VAL A 60 -1.37 21.20 -1.44
CA VAL A 60 -1.92 21.23 -0.07
C VAL A 60 -1.86 19.87 0.62
N ASN A 61 -1.50 18.80 -0.11
CA ASN A 61 -1.43 17.42 0.37
C ASN A 61 0.00 16.85 0.23
N PRO A 62 0.98 17.32 1.02
CA PRO A 62 2.39 16.94 0.88
C PRO A 62 2.64 15.44 1.12
N GLY A 63 1.83 14.77 1.96
CA GLY A 63 1.92 13.33 2.18
C GLY A 63 1.55 12.52 0.93
N GLN A 64 0.40 12.81 0.32
CA GLN A 64 -0.03 12.19 -0.92
C GLN A 64 0.94 12.49 -2.07
N LYS A 65 1.47 13.72 -2.14
CA LYS A 65 2.50 14.08 -3.12
C LYS A 65 3.77 13.24 -2.95
N PHE A 66 4.26 13.13 -1.71
CA PHE A 66 5.45 12.34 -1.42
C PHE A 66 5.25 10.86 -1.76
N ASN A 67 4.10 10.27 -1.38
CA ASN A 67 3.77 8.89 -1.74
C ASN A 67 3.66 8.70 -3.25
N ALA A 68 2.97 9.60 -3.95
CA ALA A 68 2.85 9.50 -5.41
C ALA A 68 4.21 9.51 -6.11
N VAL A 69 5.11 10.43 -5.72
CA VAL A 69 6.47 10.49 -6.28
C VAL A 69 7.26 9.23 -5.94
N THR A 70 7.22 8.80 -4.67
CA THR A 70 7.92 7.59 -4.23
C THR A 70 7.46 6.37 -5.00
N SER A 71 6.15 6.21 -5.19
CA SER A 71 5.57 5.06 -5.88
C SER A 71 5.85 5.09 -7.39
N ILE A 72 5.94 6.28 -8.02
CA ILE A 72 6.41 6.41 -9.42
C ILE A 72 7.88 5.96 -9.53
N VAL A 73 8.74 6.46 -8.63
CA VAL A 73 10.16 6.08 -8.61
C VAL A 73 10.31 4.58 -8.37
N THR A 74 9.58 4.01 -7.41
CA THR A 74 9.57 2.57 -7.15
C THR A 74 9.11 1.79 -8.38
N ALA A 75 8.04 2.22 -9.08
CA ALA A 75 7.58 1.54 -10.30
C ALA A 75 8.65 1.55 -11.41
N ALA A 76 9.34 2.69 -11.60
CA ALA A 76 10.42 2.80 -12.58
C ALA A 76 11.63 1.94 -12.21
N CYS A 77 12.11 2.02 -10.96
CA CYS A 77 13.19 1.19 -10.46
C CYS A 77 12.85 -0.30 -10.54
N MET A 78 11.62 -0.68 -10.23
CA MET A 78 11.11 -2.06 -10.33
C MET A 78 11.17 -2.55 -11.77
N ALA A 79 10.69 -1.75 -12.73
CA ALA A 79 10.71 -2.11 -14.15
C ALA A 79 12.14 -2.31 -14.66
N VAL A 80 13.05 -1.39 -14.33
CA VAL A 80 14.46 -1.47 -14.73
C VAL A 80 15.15 -2.67 -14.08
N ALA A 81 15.02 -2.84 -12.76
CA ALA A 81 15.65 -3.94 -12.05
C ALA A 81 15.11 -5.31 -12.52
N PHE A 82 13.81 -5.40 -12.82
CA PHE A 82 13.23 -6.61 -13.38
C PHE A 82 13.71 -6.89 -14.80
N ALA A 83 13.84 -5.85 -15.65
CA ALA A 83 14.36 -6.02 -17.00
C ALA A 83 15.81 -6.51 -17.02
N LEU A 84 16.64 -6.05 -16.05
CA LEU A 84 18.05 -6.40 -15.97
C LEU A 84 18.33 -7.73 -15.24
N HIS A 85 17.54 -8.04 -14.21
CA HIS A 85 17.83 -9.13 -13.26
C HIS A 85 16.62 -10.03 -12.97
N GLY A 86 15.56 -9.93 -13.77
CA GLY A 86 14.34 -10.72 -13.61
C GLY A 86 13.68 -10.54 -12.24
N ASN A 87 13.07 -11.61 -11.75
CA ASN A 87 12.33 -11.59 -10.48
C ASN A 87 13.22 -11.17 -9.29
N ALA A 88 14.50 -11.54 -9.27
CA ALA A 88 15.43 -11.14 -8.22
C ALA A 88 15.59 -9.61 -8.13
N GLY A 89 15.75 -8.94 -9.27
CA GLY A 89 15.82 -7.48 -9.31
C GLY A 89 14.54 -6.80 -8.84
N GLY A 90 13.39 -7.33 -9.26
CA GLY A 90 12.08 -6.81 -8.81
C GLY A 90 11.89 -6.96 -7.29
N VAL A 91 12.15 -8.15 -6.74
CA VAL A 91 12.08 -8.42 -5.30
C VAL A 91 13.04 -7.52 -4.53
N LEU A 92 14.25 -7.28 -5.03
CA LEU A 92 15.22 -6.41 -4.37
C LEU A 92 14.66 -4.99 -4.19
N VAL A 93 14.10 -4.41 -5.27
CA VAL A 93 13.49 -3.08 -5.22
C VAL A 93 12.29 -3.07 -4.26
N PHE A 94 11.45 -4.12 -4.31
CA PHE A 94 10.34 -4.29 -3.38
C PHE A 94 10.81 -4.31 -1.91
N GLY A 95 11.87 -5.08 -1.62
CA GLY A 95 12.44 -5.23 -0.29
C GLY A 95 13.00 -3.92 0.25
N ILE A 96 13.81 -3.22 -0.55
CA ILE A 96 14.37 -1.91 -0.17
C ILE A 96 13.26 -0.90 0.09
N TRP A 97 12.24 -0.85 -0.77
CA TRP A 97 11.10 0.04 -0.59
C TRP A 97 10.33 -0.28 0.70
N ALA A 98 9.98 -1.54 0.95
CA ALA A 98 9.27 -1.96 2.16
C ALA A 98 10.08 -1.67 3.43
N LEU A 99 11.41 -1.82 3.36
CA LEU A 99 12.32 -1.48 4.45
C LEU A 99 12.26 0.01 4.77
N LEU A 100 12.50 0.86 3.78
CA LEU A 100 12.54 2.31 3.96
C LEU A 100 11.18 2.88 4.39
N ALA A 101 10.09 2.41 3.76
CA ALA A 101 8.73 2.80 4.15
C ALA A 101 8.42 2.39 5.59
N GLY A 102 8.80 1.17 5.97
CA GLY A 102 8.61 0.65 7.33
C GLY A 102 9.37 1.45 8.38
N LEU A 103 10.64 1.76 8.14
CA LEU A 103 11.46 2.58 9.03
C LEU A 103 10.91 4.00 9.17
N PHE A 104 10.47 4.60 8.06
CA PHE A 104 9.84 5.93 8.09
C PHE A 104 8.55 5.92 8.92
N GLN A 105 7.68 4.93 8.69
CA GLN A 105 6.42 4.78 9.42
C GLN A 105 6.68 4.54 10.92
N LEU A 106 7.68 3.73 11.26
CA LEU A 106 8.10 3.51 12.64
C LEU A 106 8.62 4.81 13.28
N ALA A 107 9.49 5.56 12.60
CA ALA A 107 10.05 6.83 13.09
C ALA A 107 8.96 7.87 13.35
N VAL A 108 8.00 8.02 12.42
CA VAL A 108 6.87 8.95 12.60
C VAL A 108 5.97 8.47 13.73
N GLY A 109 5.69 7.17 13.82
CA GLY A 109 4.89 6.58 14.92
C GLY A 109 5.52 6.84 16.30
N ILE A 110 6.84 6.66 16.42
CA ILE A 110 7.60 6.96 17.64
C ILE A 110 7.52 8.46 17.97
N ARG A 111 7.77 9.33 16.98
CA ARG A 111 7.74 10.79 17.17
C ARG A 111 6.37 11.29 17.61
N ARG A 112 5.30 10.66 17.13
CA ARG A 112 3.90 11.04 17.40
C ARG A 112 3.24 10.23 18.49
N ARG A 113 3.96 9.35 19.19
CA ARG A 113 3.40 8.34 20.11
C ARG A 113 2.42 8.87 21.17
N LYS A 114 2.53 10.15 21.55
CA LYS A 114 1.64 10.81 22.52
C LYS A 114 0.27 11.21 21.96
N LEU A 115 0.06 11.18 20.63
CA LEU A 115 -1.20 11.58 19.98
C LEU A 115 -2.27 10.46 19.96
N GLY A 116 -1.97 9.28 20.52
CA GLY A 116 -2.88 8.13 20.52
C GLY A 116 -2.92 7.40 19.16
N GLY A 117 -3.24 6.10 19.19
CA GLY A 117 -3.37 5.25 17.99
C GLY A 117 -2.07 4.90 17.25
N GLN A 118 -0.94 5.52 17.59
CA GLN A 118 0.35 5.34 16.90
C GLN A 118 1.00 3.97 17.11
N VAL A 119 0.54 3.18 18.09
CA VAL A 119 0.99 1.79 18.29
C VAL A 119 0.77 0.96 17.03
N PHE A 120 -0.39 1.07 16.37
CA PHE A 120 -0.66 0.33 15.14
C PHE A 120 0.24 0.78 13.99
N MET A 121 0.54 2.08 13.93
CA MET A 121 1.48 2.63 12.97
C MET A 121 2.91 2.11 13.20
N MET A 122 3.36 2.03 14.45
CA MET A 122 4.67 1.47 14.80
C MET A 122 4.74 -0.04 14.49
N ILE A 123 3.71 -0.82 14.81
CA ILE A 123 3.65 -2.26 14.50
C ILE A 123 3.70 -2.48 12.99
N SER A 124 2.87 -1.75 12.23
CA SER A 124 2.85 -1.84 10.78
C SER A 124 4.19 -1.44 10.16
N GLY A 125 4.82 -0.37 10.68
CA GLY A 125 6.15 0.06 10.25
C GLY A 125 7.22 -0.99 10.53
N ALA A 126 7.22 -1.59 11.73
CA ALA A 126 8.13 -2.66 12.09
C ALA A 126 7.95 -3.92 11.22
N GLN A 127 6.69 -4.32 10.97
CA GLN A 127 6.37 -5.44 10.08
C GLN A 127 6.88 -5.19 8.65
N SER A 128 6.64 -3.99 8.13
CA SER A 128 7.12 -3.61 6.79
C SER A 128 8.64 -3.59 6.73
N ALA A 129 9.30 -3.06 7.76
CA ALA A 129 10.75 -3.03 7.84
C ALA A 129 11.34 -4.44 7.83
N LEU A 130 10.78 -5.34 8.65
CA LEU A 130 11.20 -6.74 8.71
C LEU A 130 10.98 -7.46 7.38
N ALA A 131 9.80 -7.31 6.77
CA ALA A 131 9.52 -7.88 5.44
C ALA A 131 10.51 -7.36 4.40
N GLY A 132 10.85 -6.06 4.46
CA GLY A 132 11.83 -5.44 3.58
C GLY A 132 13.22 -6.04 3.71
N VAL A 133 13.70 -6.26 4.93
CA VAL A 133 14.98 -6.99 5.16
C VAL A 133 14.93 -8.40 4.57
N ILE A 134 13.87 -9.15 4.87
CA ILE A 134 13.72 -10.55 4.40
C ILE A 134 13.74 -10.61 2.88
N PHE A 135 12.95 -9.77 2.19
CA PHE A 135 12.89 -9.76 0.74
C PHE A 135 14.19 -9.28 0.10
N THR A 136 14.84 -8.27 0.70
CA THR A 136 16.17 -7.81 0.25
C THR A 136 17.18 -8.95 0.32
N VAL A 137 17.30 -9.64 1.46
CA VAL A 137 18.24 -10.76 1.62
C VAL A 137 17.91 -11.91 0.64
N LYS A 138 16.64 -12.32 0.57
CA LYS A 138 16.22 -13.41 -0.33
C LYS A 138 16.45 -13.09 -1.81
N SER A 139 16.42 -11.80 -2.20
CA SER A 139 16.67 -11.40 -3.59
C SER A 139 18.09 -11.73 -4.09
N PHE A 140 19.08 -11.87 -3.20
CA PHE A 140 20.45 -12.28 -3.53
C PHE A 140 20.65 -13.81 -3.55
N GLY A 141 19.64 -14.57 -3.13
CA GLY A 141 19.62 -16.03 -3.18
C GLY A 141 18.45 -16.52 -4.01
N THR A 142 17.59 -17.35 -3.41
CA THR A 142 16.33 -17.76 -4.04
C THR A 142 15.30 -16.66 -3.89
N ALA A 143 15.17 -15.83 -4.93
CA ALA A 143 14.21 -14.74 -4.96
C ALA A 143 12.77 -15.28 -4.77
N PRO A 144 11.99 -14.74 -3.82
CA PRO A 144 10.60 -15.12 -3.61
C PRO A 144 9.77 -14.85 -4.86
N THR A 145 8.83 -15.73 -5.12
CA THR A 145 7.82 -15.56 -6.17
C THR A 145 6.89 -14.39 -5.84
N ILE A 146 6.19 -13.87 -6.86
CA ILE A 146 5.19 -12.81 -6.66
C ILE A 146 4.07 -13.21 -5.69
N ALA A 147 3.72 -14.51 -5.62
CA ALA A 147 2.76 -15.04 -4.67
C ALA A 147 3.25 -14.90 -3.22
N GLU A 148 4.55 -15.00 -2.97
CA GLU A 148 5.14 -14.79 -1.63
C GLU A 148 5.17 -13.32 -1.22
N LEU A 149 5.01 -12.38 -2.17
CA LEU A 149 4.83 -10.96 -1.89
C LEU A 149 3.36 -10.61 -1.57
N ALA A 150 2.41 -11.47 -1.98
CA ALA A 150 0.98 -11.22 -1.84
C ALA A 150 0.50 -10.95 -0.40
N PRO A 151 1.01 -11.64 0.64
CA PRO A 151 0.62 -11.33 2.03
C PRO A 151 0.88 -9.87 2.41
N TYR A 152 1.97 -9.26 1.93
CA TYR A 152 2.26 -7.85 2.19
C TYR A 152 1.17 -6.93 1.62
N ALA A 153 0.76 -7.16 0.36
CA ALA A 153 -0.32 -6.40 -0.28
C ALA A 153 -1.69 -6.66 0.36
N ALA A 154 -1.94 -7.88 0.84
CA ALA A 154 -3.17 -8.24 1.53
C ALA A 154 -3.38 -7.43 2.81
N PHE A 155 -2.32 -7.19 3.60
CA PHE A 155 -2.40 -6.29 4.77
C PHE A 155 -2.82 -4.87 4.37
N GLY A 156 -2.24 -4.33 3.30
CA GLY A 156 -2.65 -3.03 2.76
C GLY A 156 -4.14 -2.99 2.37
N GLY A 157 -4.60 -4.02 1.65
CA GLY A 157 -6.01 -4.17 1.28
C GLY A 157 -6.95 -4.24 2.49
N LEU A 158 -6.56 -5.00 3.53
CA LEU A 158 -7.28 -5.10 4.79
C LEU A 158 -7.41 -3.74 5.48
N TYR A 159 -6.34 -2.95 5.55
CA TYR A 159 -6.40 -1.62 6.17
C TYR A 159 -7.32 -0.64 5.43
N PHE A 160 -7.33 -0.68 4.09
CA PHE A 160 -8.28 0.10 3.30
C PHE A 160 -9.72 -0.36 3.52
N LEU A 161 -9.97 -1.67 3.60
CA LEU A 161 -11.28 -2.22 3.88
C LEU A 161 -11.79 -1.79 5.26
N LEU A 162 -10.96 -1.93 6.31
CA LEU A 162 -11.30 -1.50 7.67
C LEU A 162 -11.61 0.01 7.72
N SER A 163 -10.85 0.83 6.99
CA SER A 163 -11.10 2.28 6.89
C SER A 163 -12.44 2.58 6.21
N ALA A 164 -12.80 1.84 5.16
CA ALA A 164 -14.10 1.98 4.49
C ALA A 164 -15.27 1.54 5.38
N LEU A 165 -15.13 0.41 6.09
CA LEU A 165 -16.13 -0.09 7.02
C LEU A 165 -16.35 0.89 8.17
N TRP A 166 -15.27 1.43 8.74
CA TRP A 166 -15.35 2.47 9.78
C TRP A 166 -16.15 3.69 9.32
N LEU A 167 -15.90 4.20 8.11
CA LEU A 167 -16.65 5.33 7.55
C LEU A 167 -18.13 5.00 7.28
N THR A 168 -18.46 3.72 7.05
CA THR A 168 -19.83 3.25 6.84
C THR A 168 -20.60 3.22 8.17
N PHE A 169 -20.01 2.62 9.21
CA PHE A 169 -20.67 2.50 10.50
C PHE A 169 -20.72 3.83 11.27
N LYS A 170 -19.70 4.69 11.14
CA LYS A 170 -19.74 6.05 11.73
C LYS A 170 -20.89 6.86 11.18
N ARG A 171 -21.17 6.75 9.87
CA ARG A 171 -22.29 7.43 9.22
C ARG A 171 -23.63 6.99 9.79
N GLN A 172 -23.86 5.68 9.91
CA GLN A 172 -25.10 5.13 10.47
C GLN A 172 -25.35 5.63 11.90
N ARG A 173 -24.31 5.72 12.74
CA ARG A 173 -24.42 6.26 14.10
C ARG A 173 -24.81 7.73 14.13
N THR A 174 -24.31 8.54 13.19
CA THR A 174 -24.67 9.96 13.10
C THR A 174 -26.09 10.15 12.56
N GLU A 175 -26.51 9.36 11.55
CA GLU A 175 -27.87 9.40 11.02
C GLU A 175 -28.91 8.99 12.08
N VAL A 176 -28.68 7.88 12.80
CA VAL A 176 -29.55 7.45 13.91
C VAL A 176 -29.59 8.48 15.05
N ALA A 177 -28.46 9.12 15.38
CA ALA A 177 -28.44 10.16 16.40
C ALA A 177 -29.21 11.42 15.98
N MET A 178 -29.21 11.77 14.68
CA MET A 178 -30.01 12.89 14.17
C MET A 178 -31.51 12.56 14.19
N ASP A 179 -31.90 11.34 13.78
CA ASP A 179 -33.28 10.86 13.79
C ASP A 179 -33.87 10.81 15.21
N LEU A 180 -33.10 10.32 16.20
CA LEU A 180 -33.48 10.31 17.61
C LEU A 180 -33.53 11.72 18.25
N SER A 181 -32.89 12.72 17.64
CA SER A 181 -32.87 14.10 18.13
C SER A 181 -34.00 14.98 17.59
N GLY A 182 -34.88 14.44 16.73
CA GLY A 182 -36.12 15.09 16.32
C GLY A 182 -35.94 16.44 15.60
N ARG A 183 -35.03 16.50 14.61
CA ARG A 183 -35.04 17.58 13.60
C ARG A 183 -35.49 17.03 12.26
#